data_AF-A0A2H0IY55-F1
#
_entry.id   AF-A0A2H0IY55-F1
#
_cell.length_a   1.000
_cell.length_b   1.000
_cell.length_c   1.000
_cell.angle_alpha   90.00
_cell.angle_beta   90.00
_cell.angle_gamma   90.00
#
_symmetry.space_group_name_H-M   'P 1'
#
loop_
_entity.id
_entity.type
_entity.pdbx_description
1 polymer ?
#
loop_
_entity_poly.entity_id
_entity_poly.type
_entity_poly.pdbx_seq_one_letter_code
_entity_poly.pdbx_strand_id
1 'polypeptide(L)'
;MRVCVLADEVFGNYTPEGYLKDHEWKMYNVKLPAFDFIRDIALREDYDVYLNLCDGSADEDRPGIDVVQALETLNLPFTGADSVFYAPTREQTQVMSQRKNIGFPRGLEAGLGENVEELVAQAGLCFPMIVKHHESYASVGMTKESRVENAQQ
;
A
#
# COMPACT_ATOMS: atom_id res chain seq x y z
N MET A 1 -8.27 9.80 -24.73
CA MET A 1 -8.34 9.78 -23.26
C MET A 1 -7.24 10.68 -22.74
N ARG A 2 -7.57 11.59 -21.83
CA ARG A 2 -6.66 12.49 -21.13
C ARG A 2 -6.33 11.91 -19.77
N VAL A 3 -5.07 11.59 -19.52
CA VAL A 3 -4.60 10.91 -18.30
C VAL A 3 -3.82 11.88 -17.43
N CYS A 4 -4.26 12.08 -16.19
CA CYS A 4 -3.47 12.76 -15.17
C CYS A 4 -2.60 11.72 -14.47
N VAL A 5 -1.28 11.86 -14.54
CA VAL A 5 -0.35 10.96 -13.85
C VAL A 5 0.06 11.63 -12.55
N LEU A 6 -0.29 11.02 -11.42
CA LEU A 6 0.07 11.49 -10.09
C LEU A 6 1.25 10.66 -9.59
N ALA A 7 2.35 11.32 -9.26
CA ALA A 7 3.56 10.65 -8.80
C ALA A 7 4.16 11.34 -7.57
N ASP A 8 4.95 10.58 -6.83
CA ASP A 8 5.81 11.09 -5.78
C ASP A 8 7.13 11.61 -6.38
N GLU A 9 7.76 12.59 -5.73
CA GLU A 9 9.07 13.15 -6.13
C GLU A 9 10.20 12.10 -6.16
N VAL A 10 10.02 10.99 -5.44
CA VAL A 10 11.00 9.89 -5.39
C VAL A 10 11.09 9.12 -6.72
N PHE A 11 10.13 9.27 -7.65
CA PHE A 11 10.12 8.56 -8.94
C PHE A 11 11.27 8.92 -9.91
N GLY A 12 12.10 9.91 -9.58
CA GLY A 12 13.30 10.24 -10.33
C GLY A 12 13.00 10.57 -11.80
N ASN A 13 13.68 9.89 -12.73
CA ASN A 13 13.55 10.13 -14.18
C ASN A 13 12.51 9.21 -14.87
N TYR A 14 11.59 8.61 -14.11
CA TYR A 14 10.52 7.81 -14.69
C TYR A 14 9.65 8.65 -15.65
N THR A 15 9.26 8.03 -16.78
CA THR A 15 8.27 8.60 -17.70
C THR A 15 7.30 7.51 -18.18
N PRO A 16 5.99 7.78 -18.23
CA PRO A 16 4.99 6.84 -18.73
C PRO A 16 4.84 6.89 -20.27
N GLU A 17 5.64 7.70 -20.98
CA GLU A 17 5.48 7.99 -22.42
C GLU A 17 5.32 6.73 -23.29
N GLY A 18 6.13 5.70 -23.03
CA GLY A 18 6.05 4.44 -23.80
C GLY A 18 4.73 3.68 -23.62
N TYR A 19 4.10 3.81 -22.46
CA TYR A 19 2.83 3.15 -22.12
C TYR A 19 1.61 4.00 -22.48
N LEU A 20 1.76 5.32 -22.50
CA LEU A 20 0.69 6.29 -22.77
C LEU A 20 0.81 6.96 -24.16
N LYS A 21 1.57 6.38 -25.09
CA LYS A 21 1.83 6.95 -26.43
C LYS A 21 0.58 7.29 -27.26
N ASP A 22 -0.51 6.57 -27.04
CA ASP A 22 -1.79 6.74 -27.75
C ASP A 22 -2.80 7.59 -26.94
N HIS A 23 -2.32 8.26 -25.90
CA HIS A 23 -3.12 9.06 -24.96
C HIS A 23 -2.48 10.43 -24.75
N GLU A 24 -3.32 11.43 -24.50
CA GLU A 24 -2.83 12.71 -23.99
C GLU A 24 -2.58 12.53 -22.49
N TRP A 25 -1.41 12.89 -22.00
CA TRP A 25 -1.10 12.73 -20.58
C TRP A 25 -0.25 13.87 -20.06
N LYS A 26 -0.37 14.12 -18.75
CA LYS A 26 0.48 15.06 -18.03
C LYS A 26 0.76 14.52 -16.65
N MET A 27 2.01 14.62 -16.22
CA MET A 27 2.48 14.11 -14.95
C MET A 27 2.70 15.26 -13.95
N TYR A 28 2.28 15.02 -12.71
CA TYR A 28 2.44 15.93 -11.59
C TYR A 28 3.11 15.21 -10.42
N ASN A 29 4.13 15.85 -9.85
CA ASN A 29 4.69 15.44 -8.56
C ASN A 29 3.79 16.00 -7.47
N VAL A 30 3.03 15.13 -6.81
CA VAL A 30 2.06 15.49 -5.79
C VAL A 30 2.77 16.10 -4.59
N LYS A 31 2.20 17.19 -4.07
CA LYS A 31 2.66 17.85 -2.85
C LYS A 31 1.60 17.69 -1.76
N LEU A 32 2.05 17.50 -0.53
CA LEU A 32 1.16 17.46 0.63
C LEU A 32 0.71 18.88 1.02
N PRO A 33 -0.56 19.07 1.47
CA PRO A 33 -1.61 18.06 1.55
C PRO A 33 -2.20 17.70 0.17
N ALA A 34 -2.35 16.40 -0.12
CA ALA A 34 -2.75 15.94 -1.46
C ALA A 34 -4.12 16.46 -1.91
N PHE A 35 -5.06 16.66 -0.99
CA PHE A 35 -6.42 17.12 -1.30
C PHE A 35 -6.45 18.44 -2.06
N ASP A 36 -5.82 19.49 -1.51
CA ASP A 36 -5.82 20.82 -2.13
C ASP A 36 -5.05 20.79 -3.45
N PHE A 37 -3.93 20.06 -3.51
CA PHE A 37 -3.12 19.91 -4.72
C PHE A 37 -3.91 19.29 -5.88
N ILE A 38 -4.60 18.17 -5.62
CA ILE A 38 -5.39 17.45 -6.63
C ILE A 38 -6.64 18.25 -7.01
N ARG A 39 -7.31 18.87 -6.03
CA ARG A 39 -8.46 19.76 -6.31
C ARG A 39 -8.08 20.87 -7.27
N ASP A 40 -6.93 21.51 -7.04
CA ASP A 40 -6.50 22.62 -7.89
C ASP A 40 -6.18 22.16 -9.32
N ILE A 41 -5.65 20.94 -9.52
CA ILE A 41 -5.47 20.34 -10.86
C ILE A 41 -6.84 20.13 -11.51
N ALA A 42 -7.77 19.48 -10.81
CA ALA A 42 -9.11 19.17 -11.32
C ALA A 42 -9.93 20.42 -11.67
N LEU A 43 -9.69 21.56 -11.01
CA LEU A 43 -10.34 22.85 -11.33
C LEU A 43 -9.75 23.53 -12.57
N ARG A 44 -8.51 23.22 -12.94
CA ARG A 44 -7.79 23.89 -14.04
C ARG A 44 -7.81 23.09 -15.33
N GLU A 45 -7.84 21.78 -15.24
CA GLU A 45 -7.63 20.88 -16.36
C GLU A 45 -8.55 19.65 -16.22
N ASP A 46 -9.29 19.32 -17.29
CA ASP A 46 -10.12 18.11 -17.33
C ASP A 46 -9.30 16.87 -17.69
N TYR A 47 -9.49 15.79 -16.94
CA TYR A 47 -8.89 14.48 -17.18
C TYR A 47 -9.96 13.39 -17.11
N ASP A 48 -9.82 12.36 -17.96
CA ASP A 48 -10.73 11.21 -17.98
C ASP A 48 -10.40 10.21 -16.87
N VAL A 49 -9.14 10.15 -16.44
CA VAL A 49 -8.65 9.23 -15.39
C VAL A 49 -7.36 9.75 -14.75
N TYR A 50 -7.21 9.48 -13.46
CA TYR A 50 -6.01 9.74 -12.68
C TYR A 50 -5.23 8.44 -12.47
N LEU A 51 -4.08 8.32 -13.13
CA LEU A 51 -3.12 7.25 -12.94
C LEU A 51 -2.33 7.54 -11.65
N ASN A 52 -2.75 6.91 -10.54
CA ASN A 52 -2.10 7.07 -9.25
C ASN A 52 -0.87 6.16 -9.13
N LEU A 53 0.32 6.76 -9.00
CA LEU A 53 1.59 6.08 -8.74
C LEU A 53 2.09 6.34 -7.31
N CYS A 54 1.35 7.08 -6.49
CA CYS A 54 1.73 7.37 -5.10
C CYS A 54 1.40 6.17 -4.20
N ASP A 55 2.40 5.72 -3.44
CA ASP A 55 2.35 4.53 -2.58
C ASP A 55 2.90 4.79 -1.15
N GLY A 56 2.88 6.03 -0.69
CA GLY A 56 3.23 6.44 0.68
C GLY A 56 2.48 5.67 1.76
N SER A 57 3.20 5.24 2.80
CA SER A 57 2.58 4.73 4.03
C SER A 57 2.17 5.90 4.95
N ALA A 58 1.24 5.67 5.88
CA ALA A 58 0.68 6.74 6.73
C ALA A 58 1.71 7.39 7.67
N ASP A 59 2.82 6.70 7.93
CA ASP A 59 3.95 7.13 8.76
C ASP A 59 5.07 7.82 7.96
N GLU A 60 4.89 7.99 6.64
CA GLU A 60 5.87 8.60 5.74
C GLU A 60 5.47 10.03 5.34
N ASP A 61 6.46 10.91 5.21
CA ASP A 61 6.25 12.29 4.73
C ASP A 61 6.23 12.35 3.19
N ARG A 62 5.40 11.50 2.57
CA ARG A 62 5.25 11.43 1.10
C ARG A 62 3.83 11.04 0.68
N PRO A 63 3.38 11.40 -0.53
CA PRO A 63 2.02 11.15 -0.99
C PRO A 63 1.67 9.64 -1.02
N GLY A 64 0.49 9.29 -0.53
CA GLY A 64 0.03 7.91 -0.41
C GLY A 64 -1.47 7.77 -0.21
N ILE A 65 -1.91 7.29 0.97
CA ILE A 65 -3.33 7.10 1.28
C ILE A 65 -4.16 8.40 1.14
N ASP A 66 -3.55 9.54 1.42
CA ASP A 66 -4.19 10.86 1.31
C ASP A 66 -4.51 11.24 -0.14
N VAL A 67 -3.72 10.77 -1.11
CA VAL A 67 -4.01 10.88 -2.55
C VAL A 67 -5.27 10.10 -2.90
N VAL A 68 -5.38 8.85 -2.43
CA VAL A 68 -6.56 8.00 -2.67
C VAL A 68 -7.80 8.62 -2.06
N GLN A 69 -7.73 9.07 -0.80
CA GLN A 69 -8.84 9.72 -0.12
C GLN A 69 -9.27 11.03 -0.81
N ALA A 70 -8.31 11.80 -1.33
CA ALA A 70 -8.60 13.01 -2.10
C ALA A 70 -9.33 12.69 -3.40
N LEU A 71 -8.87 11.70 -4.16
CA LEU A 71 -9.50 11.26 -5.41
C LEU A 71 -10.93 10.75 -5.15
N GLU A 72 -11.15 9.96 -4.10
CA GLU A 72 -12.47 9.50 -3.68
C GLU A 72 -13.40 10.66 -3.28
N THR A 73 -12.91 11.59 -2.45
CA THR A 73 -13.69 12.73 -1.97
C THR A 73 -14.08 13.68 -3.10
N LEU A 74 -13.19 13.89 -4.08
CA LEU A 74 -13.44 14.69 -5.26
C LEU A 74 -14.24 13.94 -6.34
N ASN A 75 -14.55 12.65 -6.11
CA ASN A 75 -15.24 11.77 -7.06
C ASN A 75 -14.54 11.72 -8.42
N LEU A 76 -13.19 11.68 -8.41
CA LEU A 76 -12.36 11.60 -9.60
C LEU A 76 -12.08 10.13 -9.94
N PRO A 77 -12.20 9.69 -11.20
CA PRO A 77 -11.90 8.31 -11.58
C PRO A 77 -10.37 8.07 -11.51
N PHE A 78 -9.94 7.05 -10.78
CA PHE A 78 -8.52 6.76 -10.61
C PHE A 78 -8.19 5.26 -10.69
N THR A 79 -6.92 4.96 -10.94
CA THR A 79 -6.38 3.59 -10.95
C THR A 79 -5.82 3.19 -9.59
N GLY A 80 -5.91 1.91 -9.25
CA GLY A 80 -5.25 1.35 -8.07
C GLY A 80 -6.25 0.92 -6.99
N ALA A 81 -5.77 0.86 -5.75
CA ALA A 81 -6.56 0.49 -4.58
C ALA A 81 -7.47 1.65 -4.14
N ASP A 82 -8.69 1.34 -3.70
CA ASP A 82 -9.50 2.27 -2.90
C ASP A 82 -8.93 2.39 -1.48
N SER A 83 -9.45 3.32 -0.68
CA SER A 83 -8.97 3.57 0.68
C SER A 83 -9.16 2.37 1.61
N VAL A 84 -10.09 1.44 1.29
CA VAL A 84 -10.34 0.21 2.05
C VAL A 84 -9.28 -0.85 1.74
N PHE A 85 -8.82 -0.93 0.50
CA PHE A 85 -7.85 -1.92 0.01
C PHE A 85 -6.40 -1.40 0.02
N TYR A 86 -6.16 -0.12 0.30
CA TYR A 86 -4.83 0.47 0.22
C TYR A 86 -3.81 -0.18 1.18
N ALA A 87 -4.20 -0.42 2.43
CA ALA A 87 -3.32 -0.98 3.46
C ALA A 87 -4.04 -1.97 4.39
N PRO A 88 -4.58 -3.10 3.87
CA PRO A 88 -5.23 -4.09 4.71
C PRO A 88 -4.20 -4.76 5.64
N THR A 89 -4.62 -5.08 6.86
CA THR A 89 -3.79 -5.85 7.78
C THR A 89 -3.61 -7.29 7.28
N ARG A 90 -2.59 -7.98 7.81
CA ARG A 90 -2.33 -9.39 7.48
C ARG A 90 -3.51 -10.26 7.91
N GLU A 91 -4.10 -10.00 9.07
CA GLU A 91 -5.28 -10.67 9.63
C GLU A 91 -6.49 -10.47 8.71
N GLN A 92 -6.75 -9.23 8.27
CA GLN A 92 -7.82 -8.94 7.31
C GLN A 92 -7.62 -9.73 6.01
N THR A 93 -6.38 -9.79 5.51
CA THR A 93 -6.03 -10.57 4.32
C THR A 93 -6.23 -12.08 4.52
N GLN A 94 -5.84 -12.62 5.69
CA GLN A 94 -6.06 -14.03 6.05
C GLN A 94 -7.56 -14.35 6.12
N VAL A 95 -8.36 -13.52 6.80
CA VAL A 95 -9.82 -13.69 6.91
C VAL A 95 -10.48 -13.68 5.53
N MET A 96 -10.10 -12.74 4.65
CA MET A 96 -10.64 -12.68 3.30
C MET A 96 -10.22 -13.88 2.45
N SER A 97 -8.97 -14.33 2.58
CA SER A 97 -8.47 -15.53 1.88
C SER A 97 -9.22 -16.79 2.33
N GLN A 98 -9.45 -16.96 3.63
CA GLN A 98 -10.28 -18.06 4.16
C GLN A 98 -11.70 -18.03 3.58
N ARG A 99 -12.37 -16.87 3.63
CA ARG A 99 -13.74 -16.69 3.10
C ARG A 99 -13.84 -16.99 1.60
N LYS A 100 -12.75 -16.80 0.86
CA LYS A 100 -12.66 -17.06 -0.59
C LYS A 100 -12.07 -18.42 -0.93
N ASN A 101 -11.74 -19.24 0.07
CA ASN A 101 -11.07 -20.53 -0.10
C ASN A 101 -9.76 -20.44 -0.91
N ILE A 102 -9.02 -19.35 -0.70
CA ILE A 102 -7.69 -19.12 -1.28
C ILE A 102 -6.67 -19.62 -0.25
N GLY A 103 -5.68 -20.41 -0.69
CA GLY A 103 -4.60 -20.87 0.18
C GLY A 103 -3.65 -19.73 0.55
N PHE A 104 -3.21 -19.68 1.82
CA PHE A 104 -2.27 -18.68 2.32
C PHE A 104 -1.43 -19.25 3.48
N PRO A 105 -0.24 -18.70 3.77
CA PRO A 105 0.51 -19.04 4.98
C PRO A 105 -0.19 -18.51 6.24
N ARG A 106 -0.50 -19.40 7.19
CA ARG A 106 -1.10 -19.00 8.48
C ARG A 106 -0.09 -18.20 9.30
N GLY A 107 -0.59 -17.18 10.01
CA GLY A 107 0.20 -16.39 10.94
C GLY A 107 -0.70 -15.62 11.91
N LEU A 108 -0.07 -14.90 12.83
CA LEU A 108 -0.72 -14.03 13.81
C LEU A 108 0.12 -12.78 14.03
N GLU A 109 -0.53 -11.70 14.47
CA GLU A 109 0.13 -10.53 15.04
C GLU A 109 0.37 -10.75 16.53
N ALA A 110 1.53 -10.29 17.02
CA ALA A 110 1.87 -10.27 18.43
C ALA A 110 2.33 -8.86 18.80
N GLY A 111 1.67 -8.26 19.80
CA GLY A 111 1.93 -6.94 20.32
C GLY A 111 3.01 -6.92 21.40
N LEU A 112 3.42 -5.70 21.77
CA LEU A 112 4.40 -5.50 22.82
C LEU A 112 3.87 -6.01 24.18
N GLY A 113 4.64 -6.86 24.83
CA GLY A 113 4.31 -7.40 26.16
C GLY A 113 3.42 -8.65 26.14
N GLU A 114 3.00 -9.12 24.96
CA GLU A 114 2.28 -10.39 24.84
C GLU A 114 3.21 -11.60 24.95
N ASN A 115 2.65 -12.72 25.42
CA ASN A 115 3.37 -13.99 25.47
C ASN A 115 3.34 -14.67 24.09
N VAL A 116 4.34 -14.36 23.26
CA VAL A 116 4.45 -14.87 21.89
C VAL A 116 4.47 -16.40 21.83
N GLU A 117 5.13 -17.07 22.79
CA GLU A 117 5.20 -18.54 22.81
C GLU A 117 3.80 -19.16 22.98
N GLU A 118 3.00 -18.59 23.88
CA GLU A 118 1.63 -19.03 24.12
C GLU A 118 0.74 -18.78 22.89
N LEU A 119 0.84 -17.61 22.27
CA LEU A 119 0.10 -17.27 21.05
C LEU A 119 0.42 -18.25 19.90
N VAL A 120 1.71 -18.53 19.68
CA VAL A 120 2.19 -19.48 18.66
C VAL A 120 1.64 -20.88 18.93
N ALA A 121 1.68 -21.34 20.18
CA ALA A 121 1.18 -22.65 20.59
C ALA A 121 -0.35 -22.75 20.40
N GLN A 122 -1.11 -21.75 20.85
CA GLN A 122 -2.57 -21.69 20.70
C GLN A 122 -2.99 -21.66 19.22
N ALA A 123 -2.23 -20.97 18.37
CA ALA A 123 -2.47 -20.94 16.94
C ALA A 123 -2.07 -22.24 16.22
N GLY A 124 -1.33 -23.14 16.89
CA GLY A 124 -0.82 -24.38 16.31
C GLY A 124 0.18 -24.13 15.18
N LEU A 125 0.98 -23.07 15.30
CA LEU A 125 2.06 -22.77 14.35
C LEU A 125 3.29 -23.65 14.65
N CYS A 126 4.10 -23.92 13.63
CA CYS A 126 5.28 -24.77 13.75
C CYS A 126 6.51 -24.07 13.15
N PHE A 127 7.67 -24.32 13.75
CA PHE A 127 8.94 -23.86 13.21
C PHE A 127 9.36 -24.67 11.96
N PRO A 128 10.11 -24.08 11.01
CA PRO A 128 10.53 -22.67 10.99
C PRO A 128 9.39 -21.69 10.69
N MET A 129 9.45 -20.50 11.28
CA MET A 129 8.51 -19.40 11.02
C MET A 129 9.24 -18.16 10.48
N ILE A 130 8.47 -17.23 9.91
CA ILE A 130 8.96 -15.91 9.51
C ILE A 130 8.33 -14.85 10.41
N VAL A 131 9.17 -14.13 11.14
CA VAL A 131 8.80 -12.92 11.89
C VAL A 131 9.01 -11.71 11.00
N LYS A 132 7.99 -10.87 10.87
CA LYS A 132 8.02 -9.66 10.05
C LYS A 132 7.25 -8.55 10.74
N HIS A 133 7.61 -7.30 10.46
CA HIS A 133 6.83 -6.15 10.91
C HIS A 133 5.37 -6.28 10.43
N HIS A 134 4.41 -5.86 11.27
CA HIS A 134 2.97 -6.01 10.99
C HIS A 134 2.54 -5.16 9.79
N GLU A 135 3.16 -3.99 9.64
CA GLU A 135 2.97 -3.04 8.56
C GLU A 135 4.30 -2.84 7.82
N SER A 136 4.46 -3.48 6.66
CA SER A 136 5.68 -3.35 5.88
C SER A 136 5.41 -3.51 4.41
N TYR A 137 6.17 -2.77 3.61
CA TYR A 137 6.24 -2.84 2.16
C TYR A 137 7.71 -3.01 1.73
N ALA A 138 7.96 -3.33 0.45
CA ALA A 138 9.31 -3.48 -0.11
C ALA A 138 10.28 -4.39 0.69
N SER A 139 9.76 -5.35 1.47
CA SER A 139 10.54 -6.18 2.40
C SER A 139 11.34 -5.40 3.46
N VAL A 140 10.93 -4.17 3.78
CA VAL A 140 11.55 -3.38 4.85
C VAL A 140 11.51 -4.17 6.16
N GLY A 141 12.65 -4.20 6.85
CA GLY A 141 12.82 -4.92 8.12
C GLY A 141 13.01 -6.44 7.99
N MET A 142 12.99 -7.01 6.79
CA MET A 142 13.28 -8.43 6.60
C MET A 142 14.79 -8.69 6.54
N THR A 143 15.27 -9.58 7.38
CA THR A 143 16.66 -10.05 7.39
C THR A 143 16.73 -11.57 7.44
N LYS A 144 17.93 -12.16 7.51
CA LYS A 144 18.06 -13.62 7.68
C LYS A 144 17.53 -14.07 9.04
N GLU A 145 17.66 -13.20 10.05
CA GLU A 145 17.22 -13.41 11.42
C GLU A 145 15.69 -13.39 11.55
N SER A 146 14.97 -12.87 10.55
CA SER A 146 13.51 -12.99 10.46
C SER A 146 13.03 -14.43 10.35
N ARG A 147 13.90 -15.39 9.96
CA ARG A 147 13.56 -16.82 9.98
C ARG A 147 13.96 -17.42 11.32
N VAL A 148 12.96 -17.75 12.13
CA VAL A 148 13.12 -18.33 13.46
C VAL A 148 12.92 -19.85 13.41
N GLU A 149 13.76 -20.58 14.14
CA GLU A 149 13.76 -22.05 14.21
C GLU A 149 13.22 -22.57 15.55
N ASN A 150 13.11 -21.70 16.56
CA ASN A 150 12.60 -22.02 17.90
C ASN A 150 12.07 -20.76 18.60
N ALA A 151 11.42 -20.95 19.75
CA ALA A 151 10.71 -19.91 20.49
C ALA A 151 11.61 -18.82 21.12
N GLN A 152 12.90 -19.12 21.33
CA GLN A 152 13.84 -18.19 21.95
C GLN A 152 14.34 -17.09 21.00
N GLN A 153 14.25 -17.34 19.69
CA GLN A 153 14.64 -16.43 18.62
C GLN A 153 13.50 -15.47 18.27
#